data_AF-A0A944U7X5-F1
#
_entry.id   AF-A0A944U7X5-F1
#
_cell.length_a   1.000
_cell.length_b   1.000
_cell.length_c   1.000
_cell.angle_alpha   90.00
_cell.angle_beta   90.00
_cell.angle_gamma   90.00
#
_symmetry.space_group_name_H-M   'P 1'
#
loop_
_entity.id
_entity.type
_entity.pdbx_description
1 polymer ?
#
loop_
_entity_poly.entity_id
_entity_poly.type
_entity_poly.pdbx_seq_one_letter_code
_entity_poly.pdbx_strand_id
1 'polypeptide(L)'
;MKHLSNMNHIPTIPMYIKSIKLLPFLALFLSVPANADFNDVPSHHINNAAISYVQEKGIVQGYSDGTFRPDQEINRAEFTKIVTLHKFGQKMVDMCGSRMMFSDVSNDSWYLKYICRAHDANLINGYPDNTFRPSNSINFVEAAKIIANANAFNDSSAFDGLETNTWYEQYVRYLANKEAIPVSINSFDNIITRGDMAEIIYRLSPESPKRKSRSFEEFNWNTESMSIYKNEELGIKFSYPKSWDAPISNGSEISFGPFCETCAEGTGESLMHISEVDSDNAINKLADIINNKHEYAKLVSNYRKNNYDIFIWEEGGMCGYRQAYVFNNYRAIHISGICLGDDPIKSALLKRIAETVEFESITSPQNEVHYQNEERNFSLELPRGTREVNWETTRFNLPVENDSNLNEKFLIIATGANETSGNCRPPMFRIAETENVNINGINYVKESGSDGGMSQLWESIRYVTGYPNYSGSVCVSFTFTLHSTNRDVLEPPPALYNKEEESKVFDEIMESVKFD
;
A
#
# COMPACT_ATOMS: atom_id res chain seq x y z
N MET A 1 -44.22 79.68 49.14
CA MET A 1 -44.42 79.64 47.68
C MET A 1 -43.07 79.77 47.00
N LYS A 2 -42.82 78.87 46.04
CA LYS A 2 -41.82 78.87 44.96
C LYS A 2 -40.32 78.73 45.32
N HIS A 3 -39.84 77.61 44.82
CA HIS A 3 -38.49 77.08 44.67
C HIS A 3 -37.56 77.91 43.77
N LEU A 4 -36.26 77.76 44.08
CA LEU A 4 -35.07 77.64 43.21
C LEU A 4 -34.59 78.86 42.42
N SER A 5 -33.34 79.25 42.69
CA SER A 5 -32.26 79.10 41.69
C SER A 5 -30.87 79.50 42.23
N ASN A 6 -29.88 78.70 41.80
CA ASN A 6 -28.50 79.06 41.43
C ASN A 6 -27.33 78.98 42.44
N MET A 7 -26.60 77.87 42.24
CA MET A 7 -25.15 77.66 42.17
C MET A 7 -24.23 78.88 42.37
N ASN A 8 -23.18 78.70 43.20
CA ASN A 8 -21.76 78.76 42.80
C ASN A 8 -20.86 78.75 44.06
N HIS A 9 -20.03 77.72 44.25
CA HIS A 9 -18.93 77.74 45.22
C HIS A 9 -17.65 77.16 44.62
N ILE A 10 -16.59 77.97 44.65
CA ILE A 10 -15.16 77.60 44.62
C ILE A 10 -14.43 78.65 45.49
N PRO A 11 -13.23 78.41 46.04
CA PRO A 11 -12.84 77.51 47.13
C PRO A 11 -12.14 78.28 48.28
N THR A 12 -11.89 77.63 49.43
CA THR A 12 -10.78 78.01 50.34
C THR A 12 -10.24 76.78 51.09
N ILE A 13 -8.92 76.57 51.00
CA ILE A 13 -8.10 75.58 51.75
C ILE A 13 -7.49 76.28 52.98
N PRO A 14 -7.40 75.62 54.16
CA PRO A 14 -6.09 75.19 54.70
C PRO A 14 -6.18 73.81 55.40
N MET A 15 -5.40 72.80 55.04
CA MET A 15 -4.03 72.47 55.51
C MET A 15 -3.90 72.24 57.03
N TYR A 16 -3.83 70.98 57.49
CA TYR A 16 -2.68 70.42 58.26
C TYR A 16 -2.77 68.90 58.54
N ILE A 17 -2.03 68.15 57.71
CA ILE A 17 -1.10 67.03 58.00
C ILE A 17 -1.34 66.16 59.26
N LYS A 18 -1.57 64.86 59.01
CA LYS A 18 -0.76 63.75 59.59
C LYS A 18 -0.83 62.48 58.71
N SER A 19 0.21 62.33 57.88
CA SER A 19 0.96 61.08 57.61
C SER A 19 0.21 59.74 57.51
N ILE A 20 0.14 59.20 56.29
CA ILE A 20 0.67 57.87 55.87
C ILE A 20 0.98 57.99 54.37
N LYS A 21 2.27 57.95 54.02
CA LYS A 21 2.73 57.86 52.63
C LYS A 21 2.55 56.40 52.19
N LEU A 22 1.53 56.12 51.40
CA LEU A 22 1.51 54.91 50.58
C LEU A 22 2.43 55.19 49.38
N LEU A 23 3.64 54.62 49.40
CA LEU A 23 4.45 54.55 48.19
C LEU A 23 3.65 53.76 47.14
N PRO A 24 3.60 54.20 45.87
CA PRO A 24 3.22 53.29 44.81
C PRO A 24 4.35 52.26 44.72
N PHE A 25 4.03 51.01 45.03
CA PHE A 25 4.90 49.87 44.79
C PHE A 25 5.12 49.82 43.27
N LEU A 26 6.27 50.34 42.82
CA LEU A 26 6.77 50.14 41.48
C LEU A 26 7.04 48.63 41.36
N ALA A 27 6.04 47.88 40.92
CA ALA A 27 6.19 46.49 40.53
C ALA A 27 7.09 46.49 39.30
N LEU A 28 8.39 46.37 39.55
CA LEU A 28 9.38 45.97 38.58
C LEU A 28 8.91 44.58 38.10
N PHE A 29 8.25 44.52 36.94
CA PHE A 29 8.03 43.26 36.24
C PHE A 29 9.42 42.76 35.82
N LEU A 30 10.07 42.05 36.73
CA LEU A 30 11.10 41.11 36.35
C LEU A 30 10.38 40.04 35.55
N SER A 31 10.47 40.10 34.23
CA SER A 31 10.18 38.98 33.36
C SER A 31 11.20 37.89 33.72
N VAL A 32 10.83 37.04 34.68
CA VAL A 32 11.49 35.74 34.83
C VAL A 32 11.11 34.98 33.56
N PRO A 33 12.06 34.59 32.70
CA PRO A 33 11.74 33.62 31.66
C PRO A 33 11.38 32.34 32.39
N ALA A 34 10.10 32.02 32.46
CA ALA A 34 9.68 30.70 32.86
C ALA A 34 10.11 29.74 31.74
N ASN A 35 11.18 28.98 31.96
CA ASN A 35 11.32 27.67 31.34
C ASN A 35 10.15 26.82 31.88
N ALA A 36 8.97 27.01 31.29
CA ALA A 36 7.87 26.11 31.51
C ALA A 36 8.09 24.93 30.58
N ASP A 37 8.58 23.83 31.15
CA ASP A 37 8.48 22.52 30.52
C ASP A 37 7.00 22.30 30.16
N PHE A 38 6.72 22.00 28.88
CA PHE A 38 5.35 21.76 28.44
C PHE A 38 4.79 20.50 29.12
N ASN A 39 3.55 20.59 29.61
CA ASN A 39 2.93 19.50 30.38
C ASN A 39 2.77 18.20 29.57
N ASP A 40 2.76 18.30 28.24
CA ASP A 40 2.62 17.21 27.27
C ASP A 40 3.93 16.82 26.57
N VAL A 41 5.08 17.33 27.05
CA VAL A 41 6.40 17.00 26.48
C VAL A 41 7.32 16.49 27.60
N PRO A 42 7.22 15.20 27.98
CA PRO A 42 8.10 14.63 28.98
C PRO A 42 9.56 14.62 28.51
N SER A 43 10.51 14.55 29.44
CA SER A 43 11.96 14.58 29.14
C SER A 43 12.45 13.46 28.22
N HIS A 44 11.73 12.34 28.17
CA HIS A 44 12.03 11.20 27.27
C HIS A 44 11.33 11.29 25.91
N HIS A 45 10.51 12.32 25.67
CA HIS A 45 9.88 12.53 24.38
C HIS A 45 10.95 12.75 23.30
N ILE A 46 10.79 12.11 22.14
CA ILE A 46 11.82 12.13 21.08
C ILE A 46 12.14 13.55 20.60
N ASN A 47 11.13 14.41 20.52
CA ASN A 47 11.30 15.82 20.14
C ASN A 47 11.59 16.77 21.33
N ASN A 48 11.78 16.29 22.57
CA ASN A 48 11.94 17.15 23.75
C ASN A 48 13.02 18.24 23.53
N ALA A 49 14.23 17.84 23.14
CA ALA A 49 15.33 18.77 22.88
C ALA A 49 15.02 19.79 21.77
N ALA A 50 14.36 19.35 20.70
CA ALA A 50 14.00 20.24 19.59
C ALA A 50 12.90 21.23 19.99
N ILE A 51 11.95 20.79 20.81
CA ILE A 51 10.88 21.61 21.36
C ILE A 51 11.45 22.66 22.31
N SER A 52 12.34 22.26 23.23
CA SER A 52 13.08 23.19 24.09
C SER A 52 13.85 24.21 23.26
N TYR A 53 14.55 23.77 22.21
CA TYR A 53 15.26 24.69 21.32
C TYR A 53 14.35 25.74 20.68
N VAL A 54 13.24 25.33 20.06
CA VAL A 54 12.34 26.29 19.39
C VAL A 54 11.64 27.22 20.40
N GLN A 55 11.45 26.78 21.64
CA GLN A 55 10.93 27.60 22.73
C GLN A 55 11.97 28.63 23.20
N GLU A 56 13.18 28.18 23.52
CA GLU A 56 14.30 29.02 23.99
C GLU A 56 14.69 30.09 22.98
N LYS A 57 14.67 29.75 21.68
CA LYS A 57 14.91 30.72 20.59
C LYS A 57 13.71 31.61 20.29
N GLY A 58 12.60 31.42 20.99
CA GLY A 58 11.37 32.20 20.81
C GLY A 58 10.66 31.97 19.47
N ILE A 59 10.95 30.85 18.81
CA ILE A 59 10.37 30.47 17.52
C ILE A 59 8.92 29.97 17.72
N VAL A 60 8.71 29.13 18.74
CA VAL A 60 7.39 28.57 19.10
C VAL A 60 7.23 28.55 20.61
N GLN A 61 6.18 29.21 21.13
CA GLN A 61 5.93 29.34 22.57
C GLN A 61 4.91 28.33 23.13
N GLY A 62 4.36 27.46 22.27
CA GLY A 62 3.24 26.57 22.63
C GLY A 62 1.92 27.31 22.84
N TYR A 63 1.00 26.68 23.55
CA TYR A 63 -0.35 27.16 23.80
C TYR A 63 -0.50 27.74 25.20
N SER A 64 -1.52 28.57 25.39
CA SER A 64 -1.81 29.21 26.69
C SER A 64 -2.20 28.22 27.80
N ASP A 65 -2.57 26.99 27.44
CA ASP A 65 -2.86 25.89 28.36
C ASP A 65 -1.60 25.16 28.86
N GLY A 66 -0.41 25.62 28.46
CA GLY A 66 0.87 25.02 28.85
C GLY A 66 1.27 23.80 28.03
N THR A 67 0.61 23.55 26.90
CA THR A 67 0.93 22.44 25.98
C THR A 67 1.74 22.88 24.77
N PHE A 68 2.52 21.97 24.19
CA PHE A 68 3.16 22.17 22.88
C PHE A 68 2.39 21.50 21.74
N ARG A 69 1.75 20.36 22.05
CA ARG A 69 1.04 19.44 21.17
C ARG A 69 1.95 18.83 20.10
N PRO A 70 2.99 18.06 20.50
CA PRO A 70 4.01 17.57 19.58
C PRO A 70 3.43 16.67 18.48
N ASP A 71 2.47 15.82 18.82
CA ASP A 71 1.88 14.85 17.87
C ASP A 71 0.75 15.44 17.03
N GLN A 72 0.37 16.70 17.26
CA GLN A 72 -0.67 17.35 16.47
C GLN A 72 -0.12 17.71 15.08
N GLU A 73 -0.85 17.33 14.04
CA GLU A 73 -0.59 17.80 12.68
C GLU A 73 -0.56 19.34 12.63
N ILE A 74 0.37 19.88 11.86
CA ILE A 74 0.48 21.32 11.64
C ILE A 74 -0.12 21.71 10.30
N ASN A 75 -0.95 22.75 10.29
CA ASN A 75 -1.48 23.25 9.03
C ASN A 75 -0.46 24.11 8.28
N ARG A 76 -0.69 24.25 6.98
CA ARG A 76 0.21 24.93 6.05
C ARG A 76 0.41 26.42 6.38
N ALA A 77 -0.61 27.10 6.90
CA ALA A 77 -0.51 28.49 7.36
C ALA A 77 0.35 28.63 8.62
N GLU A 78 0.18 27.75 9.60
CA GLU A 78 0.97 27.72 10.84
C GLU A 78 2.44 27.45 10.55
N PHE A 79 2.74 26.43 9.73
CA PHE A 79 4.09 26.09 9.33
C PHE A 79 4.77 27.28 8.63
N THR A 80 4.08 27.88 7.67
CA THR A 80 4.60 29.04 6.92
C THR A 80 4.85 30.23 7.84
N LYS A 81 3.94 30.53 8.79
CA LYS A 81 4.15 31.58 9.79
C LYS A 81 5.41 31.36 10.59
N ILE A 82 5.60 30.15 11.13
CA ILE A 82 6.75 29.82 11.98
C ILE A 82 8.06 30.01 11.21
N VAL A 83 8.19 29.40 10.04
CA VAL A 83 9.42 29.48 9.23
C VAL A 83 9.71 30.91 8.80
N THR A 84 8.68 31.66 8.38
CA THR A 84 8.83 33.05 7.92
C THR A 84 9.26 33.98 9.06
N LEU A 85 8.65 33.83 10.24
CA LEU A 85 9.02 34.61 11.42
C LEU A 85 10.44 34.29 11.86
N HIS A 86 10.80 33.01 11.90
CA HIS A 86 12.13 32.58 12.27
C HIS A 86 13.19 33.20 11.34
N LYS A 87 12.95 33.19 10.01
CA LYS A 87 13.94 33.69 9.05
C LYS A 87 14.04 35.22 9.00
N PHE A 88 12.92 35.94 9.06
CA PHE A 88 12.89 37.38 8.78
C PHE A 88 12.64 38.26 10.01
N GLY A 89 12.12 37.69 11.09
CA GLY A 89 11.65 38.44 12.26
C GLY A 89 10.37 39.24 12.00
N GLN A 90 9.74 39.68 13.09
CA GLN A 90 8.43 40.34 13.07
C GLN A 90 8.42 41.64 12.24
N LYS A 91 9.49 42.46 12.35
CA LYS A 91 9.61 43.74 11.62
C LYS A 91 9.50 43.57 10.11
N MET A 92 10.21 42.60 9.53
CA MET A 92 10.19 42.36 8.09
C MET A 92 8.87 41.76 7.61
N VAL A 93 8.21 40.96 8.45
CA VAL A 93 6.88 40.44 8.16
C VAL A 93 5.85 41.58 8.14
N ASP A 94 5.89 42.50 9.09
CA ASP A 94 4.93 43.62 9.17
C ASP A 94 5.10 44.65 8.04
N MET A 95 6.25 44.64 7.34
CA MET A 95 6.46 45.46 6.15
C MET A 95 5.74 44.92 4.90
N CYS A 96 5.33 43.65 4.90
CA CYS A 96 4.58 43.08 3.79
C CYS A 96 3.12 43.51 3.89
N GLY A 97 2.68 44.37 2.96
CA GLY A 97 1.32 44.93 2.97
C GLY A 97 0.23 43.88 2.76
N SER A 98 -1.03 44.27 3.00
CA SER A 98 -2.22 43.43 2.81
C SER A 98 -2.54 43.18 1.32
N ARG A 99 -1.62 42.54 0.60
CA ARG A 99 -1.80 42.11 -0.79
C ARG A 99 -2.38 40.69 -0.79
N MET A 100 -3.40 40.44 -1.61
CA MET A 100 -3.89 39.09 -1.86
C MET A 100 -3.02 38.43 -2.94
N MET A 101 -2.33 37.35 -2.60
CA MET A 101 -1.53 36.56 -3.56
C MET A 101 -2.30 35.34 -4.09
N PHE A 102 -3.26 34.82 -3.32
CA PHE A 102 -3.97 33.57 -3.59
C PHE A 102 -5.47 33.77 -3.44
N SER A 103 -6.26 33.00 -4.18
CA SER A 103 -7.72 33.14 -4.25
C SER A 103 -8.45 32.74 -2.95
N ASP A 104 -7.80 31.94 -2.11
CA ASP A 104 -8.34 31.39 -0.85
C ASP A 104 -7.72 32.01 0.41
N VAL A 105 -7.01 33.13 0.26
CA VAL A 105 -6.41 33.89 1.38
C VAL A 105 -7.09 35.25 1.48
N SER A 106 -7.91 35.44 2.52
CA SER A 106 -8.60 36.70 2.80
C SER A 106 -7.65 37.76 3.38
N ASN A 107 -7.97 39.04 3.16
CA ASN A 107 -7.24 40.18 3.73
C ASN A 107 -7.29 40.26 5.26
N ASP A 108 -8.30 39.63 5.89
CA ASP A 108 -8.47 39.64 7.34
C ASP A 108 -7.89 38.37 8.01
N SER A 109 -7.32 37.46 7.22
CA SER A 109 -6.72 36.23 7.74
C SER A 109 -5.48 36.53 8.58
N TRP A 110 -5.40 35.96 9.78
CA TRP A 110 -4.24 36.13 10.68
C TRP A 110 -2.90 35.75 10.04
N TYR A 111 -2.94 34.86 9.04
CA TYR A 111 -1.76 34.37 8.34
C TYR A 111 -1.30 35.23 7.16
N LEU A 112 -2.08 36.24 6.73
CA LEU A 112 -1.85 36.99 5.48
C LEU A 112 -0.43 37.53 5.35
N LYS A 113 0.04 38.27 6.36
CA LYS A 113 1.36 38.93 6.33
C LYS A 113 2.53 37.95 6.25
N TYR A 114 2.38 36.76 6.84
CA TYR A 114 3.40 35.72 6.77
C TYR A 114 3.45 35.11 5.38
N ILE A 115 2.29 34.81 4.80
CA ILE A 115 2.20 34.31 3.42
C ILE A 115 2.74 35.35 2.44
N CYS A 116 2.41 36.64 2.63
CA CYS A 116 2.94 37.74 1.82
C CYS A 116 4.46 37.73 1.82
N ARG A 117 5.06 37.72 3.02
CA ARG A 117 6.52 37.74 3.15
C ARG A 117 7.17 36.48 2.59
N ALA A 118 6.56 35.31 2.82
CA ALA A 118 7.04 34.03 2.29
C ALA A 118 6.99 33.99 0.76
N HIS A 119 5.93 34.53 0.16
CA HIS A 119 5.77 34.61 -1.29
C HIS A 119 6.81 35.56 -1.90
N ASP A 120 6.97 36.77 -1.37
CA ASP A 120 7.96 37.74 -1.88
C ASP A 120 9.41 37.24 -1.76
N ALA A 121 9.65 36.32 -0.83
CA ALA A 121 10.94 35.65 -0.63
C ALA A 121 11.08 34.32 -1.40
N ASN A 122 10.13 33.96 -2.27
CA ASN A 122 10.08 32.69 -3.02
C ASN A 122 10.13 31.42 -2.14
N LEU A 123 9.68 31.50 -0.89
CA LEU A 123 9.53 30.33 -0.03
C LEU A 123 8.30 29.51 -0.44
N ILE A 124 7.26 30.19 -0.95
CA ILE A 124 5.99 29.62 -1.42
C ILE A 124 5.58 30.23 -2.76
N ASN A 125 4.91 29.42 -3.61
CA ASN A 125 4.34 29.87 -4.88
C ASN A 125 2.82 29.57 -5.00
N GLY A 126 2.23 28.93 -3.98
CA GLY A 126 0.87 28.37 -4.08
C GLY A 126 0.80 27.13 -4.97
N TYR A 127 -0.43 26.68 -5.22
CA TYR A 127 -0.76 25.58 -6.12
C TYR A 127 -1.07 26.11 -7.53
N PRO A 128 -1.06 25.25 -8.57
CA PRO A 128 -1.36 25.65 -9.95
C PRO A 128 -2.75 26.28 -10.15
N ASP A 129 -3.70 26.00 -9.26
CA ASP A 129 -5.05 26.56 -9.22
C ASP A 129 -5.12 27.95 -8.55
N ASN A 130 -3.96 28.56 -8.28
CA ASN A 130 -3.81 29.85 -7.61
C ASN A 130 -4.32 29.87 -6.14
N THR A 131 -4.37 28.70 -5.49
CA THR A 131 -4.70 28.57 -4.06
C THR A 131 -3.45 28.41 -3.18
N PHE A 132 -3.59 28.64 -1.88
CA PHE A 132 -2.58 28.36 -0.86
C PHE A 132 -2.93 27.19 0.06
N ARG A 133 -4.23 26.94 0.28
CA ARG A 133 -4.82 25.92 1.15
C ARG A 133 -4.37 26.05 2.62
N PRO A 134 -4.63 27.20 3.27
CA PRO A 134 -4.04 27.54 4.57
C PRO A 134 -4.41 26.58 5.70
N SER A 135 -5.62 26.02 5.68
CA SER A 135 -6.15 25.15 6.73
C SER A 135 -5.77 23.68 6.57
N ASN A 136 -5.23 23.27 5.41
CA ASN A 136 -4.83 21.90 5.20
C ASN A 136 -3.58 21.56 6.02
N SER A 137 -3.53 20.35 6.57
CA SER A 137 -2.29 19.80 7.12
C SER A 137 -1.21 19.77 6.04
N ILE A 138 0.01 20.16 6.39
CA ILE A 138 1.13 20.23 5.43
C ILE A 138 1.83 18.88 5.35
N ASN A 139 2.10 18.41 4.12
CA ASN A 139 2.92 17.22 3.90
C ASN A 139 4.43 17.55 3.91
N PHE A 140 5.25 16.51 4.00
CA PHE A 140 6.70 16.65 4.12
C PHE A 140 7.34 17.38 2.93
N VAL A 141 7.00 17.02 1.68
CA VAL A 141 7.64 17.66 0.50
C VAL A 141 7.30 19.16 0.38
N GLU A 142 6.09 19.55 0.78
CA GLU A 142 5.70 20.95 0.87
C GLU A 142 6.44 21.68 1.98
N ALA A 143 6.54 21.08 3.16
CA ALA A 143 7.31 21.63 4.27
C ALA A 143 8.79 21.77 3.91
N ALA A 144 9.36 20.76 3.25
CA ALA A 144 10.74 20.72 2.80
C ALA A 144 11.06 21.88 1.86
N LYS A 145 10.20 22.14 0.87
CA LYS A 145 10.34 23.31 -0.01
C LYS A 145 10.41 24.62 0.77
N ILE A 146 9.48 24.83 1.70
CA ILE A 146 9.38 26.09 2.44
C ILE A 146 10.62 26.30 3.31
N ILE A 147 11.00 25.28 4.10
CA ILE A 147 12.08 25.41 5.08
C ILE A 147 13.47 25.37 4.43
N ALA A 148 13.68 24.60 3.36
CA ALA A 148 14.92 24.59 2.60
C ALA A 148 15.18 25.96 1.98
N ASN A 149 14.19 26.54 1.29
CA ASN A 149 14.32 27.90 0.74
C ASN A 149 14.56 28.95 1.83
N ALA A 150 13.94 28.80 3.00
CA ALA A 150 14.16 29.73 4.10
C ALA A 150 15.58 29.62 4.68
N ASN A 151 16.07 28.40 4.88
CA ASN A 151 17.42 28.15 5.37
C ASN A 151 18.47 28.67 4.37
N ALA A 152 18.30 28.33 3.09
CA ALA A 152 19.13 28.76 1.97
C ALA A 152 18.90 30.20 1.50
N PHE A 153 18.02 30.98 2.13
CA PHE A 153 17.70 32.32 1.65
C PHE A 153 18.96 33.22 1.65
N ASN A 154 19.24 33.81 0.48
CA ASN A 154 20.47 34.53 0.08
C ASN A 154 21.70 33.68 -0.28
N ASP A 155 21.55 32.37 -0.39
CA ASP A 155 22.56 31.46 -0.94
C ASP A 155 22.03 30.89 -2.27
N SER A 156 22.42 31.52 -3.37
CA SER A 156 22.00 31.10 -4.71
C SER A 156 22.58 29.75 -5.14
N SER A 157 23.66 29.30 -4.48
CA SER A 157 24.34 28.04 -4.79
C SER A 157 23.86 26.86 -3.95
N ALA A 158 22.96 27.10 -2.99
CA ALA A 158 22.52 26.09 -2.03
C ALA A 158 21.88 24.85 -2.67
N PHE A 159 21.36 24.99 -3.89
CA PHE A 159 20.69 23.91 -4.63
C PHE A 159 21.47 23.46 -5.87
N ASP A 160 22.66 24.01 -6.14
CA ASP A 160 23.44 23.69 -7.33
C ASP A 160 23.75 22.18 -7.38
N GLY A 161 23.40 21.54 -8.49
CA GLY A 161 23.61 20.10 -8.69
C GLY A 161 22.56 19.22 -8.01
N LEU A 162 21.49 19.81 -7.46
CA LEU A 162 20.34 19.09 -6.90
C LEU A 162 19.09 19.17 -7.77
N GLU A 163 19.15 19.85 -8.93
CA GLU A 163 18.01 20.10 -9.81
C GLU A 163 17.53 18.84 -10.52
N THR A 164 16.22 18.57 -10.48
CA THR A 164 15.61 17.43 -11.17
C THR A 164 14.26 17.77 -11.79
N ASN A 165 13.66 16.81 -12.52
CA ASN A 165 12.33 16.95 -13.13
C ASN A 165 11.18 16.93 -12.10
N THR A 166 11.47 16.57 -10.84
CA THR A 166 10.48 16.49 -9.75
C THR A 166 10.54 17.75 -8.89
N TRP A 167 9.44 18.48 -8.79
CA TRP A 167 9.42 19.84 -8.22
C TRP A 167 9.95 19.96 -6.78
N TYR A 168 9.90 18.88 -5.99
CA TYR A 168 10.30 18.89 -4.59
C TYR A 168 11.69 18.30 -4.32
N GLU A 169 12.25 17.54 -5.26
CA GLU A 169 13.39 16.65 -4.98
C GLU A 169 14.62 17.42 -4.52
N GLN A 170 14.95 18.54 -5.15
CA GLN A 170 16.07 19.39 -4.76
C GLN A 170 16.00 19.84 -3.29
N TYR A 171 14.80 20.10 -2.77
CA TYR A 171 14.59 20.56 -1.40
C TYR A 171 14.73 19.41 -0.39
N VAL A 172 14.25 18.21 -0.76
CA VAL A 172 14.42 17.03 0.09
C VAL A 172 15.90 16.62 0.13
N ARG A 173 16.59 16.61 -1.02
CA ARG A 173 18.04 16.36 -1.09
C ARG A 173 18.84 17.38 -0.27
N TYR A 174 18.44 18.64 -0.31
CA TYR A 174 19.03 19.68 0.53
C TYR A 174 18.90 19.34 2.03
N LEU A 175 17.71 18.98 2.50
CA LEU A 175 17.50 18.60 3.90
C LEU A 175 18.25 17.31 4.26
N ALA A 176 18.31 16.33 3.36
CA ALA A 176 19.08 15.10 3.56
C ALA A 176 20.57 15.40 3.74
N ASN A 177 21.14 16.25 2.89
CA ASN A 177 22.55 16.68 2.96
C ASN A 177 22.86 17.48 4.25
N LYS A 178 21.85 18.10 4.84
CA LYS A 178 21.94 18.80 6.14
C LYS A 178 21.65 17.88 7.34
N GLU A 179 21.40 16.59 7.11
CA GLU A 179 20.95 15.63 8.15
C GLU A 179 19.70 16.12 8.91
N ALA A 180 18.83 16.85 8.19
CA ALA A 180 17.69 17.59 8.74
C ALA A 180 16.35 16.89 8.55
N ILE A 181 16.32 15.64 8.10
CA ILE A 181 15.08 14.87 7.92
C ILE A 181 14.90 13.93 9.13
N PRO A 182 13.92 14.18 10.01
CA PRO A 182 13.64 13.32 11.15
C PRO A 182 13.34 11.88 10.72
N VAL A 183 13.71 10.91 11.56
CA VAL A 183 13.43 9.48 11.30
C VAL A 183 11.93 9.14 11.34
N SER A 184 11.13 9.99 11.98
CA SER A 184 9.66 9.95 12.00
C SER A 184 9.05 10.24 10.63
N ILE A 185 9.77 10.92 9.73
CA ILE A 185 9.35 11.13 8.35
C ILE A 185 9.67 9.87 7.54
N ASN A 186 8.63 9.28 6.98
CA ASN A 186 8.63 7.94 6.42
C ASN A 186 7.93 7.87 5.05
N SER A 187 7.51 8.99 4.45
CA SER A 187 7.15 9.07 3.03
C SER A 187 7.20 10.54 2.54
N PHE A 188 7.18 10.75 1.22
CA PHE A 188 7.12 12.10 0.64
C PHE A 188 5.81 12.84 0.96
N ASP A 189 4.70 12.12 1.03
CA ASP A 189 3.36 12.63 1.32
C ASP A 189 3.02 12.64 2.82
N ASN A 190 3.94 12.22 3.69
CA ASN A 190 3.72 12.17 5.13
C ASN A 190 3.28 13.54 5.67
N ILE A 191 2.14 13.58 6.35
CA ILE A 191 1.66 14.77 7.05
C ILE A 191 2.53 15.00 8.28
N ILE A 192 3.13 16.18 8.40
CA ILE A 192 4.07 16.44 9.49
C ILE A 192 3.37 16.98 10.74
N THR A 193 3.92 16.61 11.89
CA THR A 193 3.45 17.10 13.19
C THR A 193 4.20 18.37 13.61
N ARG A 194 3.74 19.00 14.69
CA ARG A 194 4.46 20.10 15.34
C ARG A 194 5.81 19.63 15.90
N GLY A 195 5.91 18.39 16.37
CA GLY A 195 7.16 17.76 16.81
C GLY A 195 8.16 17.63 15.66
N ASP A 196 7.72 17.14 14.50
CA ASP A 196 8.54 17.03 13.29
C ASP A 196 9.04 18.40 12.82
N MET A 197 8.15 19.40 12.81
CA MET A 197 8.51 20.78 12.49
C MET A 197 9.62 21.32 13.41
N ALA A 198 9.49 21.11 14.74
CA ALA A 198 10.51 21.53 15.69
C ALA A 198 11.84 20.80 15.44
N GLU A 199 11.80 19.50 15.17
CA GLU A 199 12.99 18.68 14.91
C GLU A 199 13.71 19.12 13.62
N ILE A 200 12.99 19.40 12.53
CA ILE A 200 13.61 19.90 11.27
C ILE A 200 14.28 21.26 11.53
N ILE A 201 13.60 22.20 12.20
CA ILE A 201 14.17 23.52 12.53
C ILE A 201 15.42 23.36 13.39
N TYR A 202 15.35 22.52 14.42
CA TYR A 202 16.47 22.29 15.34
C TYR A 202 17.68 21.73 14.60
N ARG A 203 17.50 20.71 13.75
CA ARG A 203 18.56 20.06 12.97
C ARG A 203 19.24 21.00 11.97
N LEU A 204 18.50 21.95 11.41
CA LEU A 204 19.05 22.98 10.54
C LEU A 204 19.85 24.05 11.32
N SER A 205 19.82 24.03 12.65
CA SER A 205 20.61 24.94 13.47
C SER A 205 22.05 24.44 13.69
N PRO A 206 23.02 25.36 13.83
CA PRO A 206 24.39 24.99 14.23
C PRO A 206 24.51 24.34 15.61
N GLU A 207 23.46 24.41 16.44
CA GLU A 207 23.43 23.90 17.81
C GLU A 207 22.93 22.45 17.88
N SER A 208 22.51 21.86 16.75
CA SER A 208 22.05 20.48 16.71
C SER A 208 23.23 19.50 16.84
N PRO A 209 23.16 18.51 17.75
CA PRO A 209 24.07 17.38 17.69
C PRO A 209 23.79 16.56 16.43
N LYS A 210 24.81 15.84 15.94
CA LYS A 210 24.61 14.83 14.90
C LYS A 210 23.65 13.76 15.40
N ARG A 211 22.65 13.45 14.60
CA ARG A 211 21.60 12.47 14.91
C ARG A 211 21.31 11.67 13.64
N LYS A 212 20.80 10.45 13.80
CA LYS A 212 20.26 9.70 12.66
C LYS A 212 19.22 10.57 11.94
N SER A 213 19.39 10.70 10.63
CA SER A 213 18.54 11.43 9.70
C SER A 213 18.24 10.53 8.54
N ARG A 214 17.10 10.74 7.88
CA ARG A 214 16.84 10.08 6.61
C ARG A 214 17.69 10.67 5.47
N SER A 215 18.14 9.82 4.56
CA SER A 215 18.66 10.21 3.24
C SER A 215 17.53 10.39 2.24
N PHE A 216 17.82 10.97 1.08
CA PHE A 216 16.83 11.04 -0.01
C PHE A 216 16.51 9.65 -0.56
N GLU A 217 17.53 8.81 -0.71
CA GLU A 217 17.46 7.47 -1.29
C GLU A 217 16.59 6.53 -0.44
N GLU A 218 16.56 6.73 0.88
CA GLU A 218 15.65 6.00 1.76
C GLU A 218 14.18 6.19 1.38
N PHE A 219 13.78 7.33 0.78
CA PHE A 219 12.43 7.56 0.29
C PHE A 219 12.15 6.98 -1.12
N ASN A 220 13.18 6.48 -1.82
CA ASN A 220 13.18 6.43 -3.27
C ASN A 220 13.01 5.05 -3.94
N TRP A 221 12.67 3.99 -3.21
CA TRP A 221 12.46 2.66 -3.81
C TRP A 221 11.30 2.61 -4.84
N ASN A 222 10.48 3.66 -4.89
CA ASN A 222 9.38 3.81 -5.84
C ASN A 222 9.77 4.38 -7.23
N THR A 223 10.98 4.93 -7.41
CA THR A 223 11.42 5.47 -8.73
C THR A 223 12.60 4.74 -9.35
N GLU A 224 13.16 3.76 -8.65
CA GLU A 224 14.20 2.91 -9.24
C GLU A 224 13.69 2.24 -10.51
N SER A 225 14.56 2.23 -11.53
CA SER A 225 14.37 1.38 -12.70
C SER A 225 14.21 -0.06 -12.22
N MET A 226 13.20 -0.76 -12.71
CA MET A 226 12.97 -2.15 -12.33
C MET A 226 13.59 -3.07 -13.37
N SER A 227 14.18 -4.16 -12.90
CA SER A 227 14.53 -5.32 -13.72
C SER A 227 13.36 -6.30 -13.71
N ILE A 228 13.18 -7.05 -14.80
CA ILE A 228 12.16 -8.12 -14.87
C ILE A 228 12.85 -9.44 -14.55
N TYR A 229 12.30 -10.17 -13.59
CA TYR A 229 12.66 -11.56 -13.34
C TYR A 229 11.57 -12.48 -13.89
N LYS A 230 12.00 -13.58 -14.52
CA LYS A 230 11.12 -14.63 -15.02
C LYS A 230 11.45 -15.93 -14.32
N ASN A 231 10.42 -16.61 -13.82
CA ASN A 231 10.54 -17.95 -13.26
C ASN A 231 9.72 -18.92 -14.13
N GLU A 232 10.42 -19.78 -14.87
CA GLU A 232 9.78 -20.76 -15.77
C GLU A 232 9.11 -21.91 -15.02
N GLU A 233 9.54 -22.20 -13.79
CA GLU A 233 9.01 -23.29 -12.96
C GLU A 233 7.63 -22.92 -12.40
N LEU A 234 7.53 -21.71 -11.84
CA LEU A 234 6.29 -21.11 -11.40
C LEU A 234 5.50 -20.48 -12.55
N GLY A 235 6.05 -20.32 -13.76
CA GLY A 235 5.34 -19.66 -14.86
C GLY A 235 4.87 -18.25 -14.49
N ILE A 236 5.72 -17.48 -13.79
CA ILE A 236 5.44 -16.09 -13.42
C ILE A 236 6.59 -15.19 -13.85
N LYS A 237 6.27 -13.92 -14.02
CA LYS A 237 7.27 -12.85 -14.08
C LYS A 237 6.86 -11.73 -13.13
N PHE A 238 7.84 -11.03 -12.60
CA PHE A 238 7.62 -9.84 -11.77
C PHE A 238 8.79 -8.87 -11.91
N SER A 239 8.56 -7.63 -11.52
CA SER A 239 9.57 -6.59 -11.51
C SER A 239 10.20 -6.46 -10.13
N TYR A 240 11.52 -6.25 -10.07
CA TYR A 240 12.26 -5.99 -8.84
C TYR A 240 13.23 -4.81 -9.03
N PRO A 241 13.66 -4.11 -7.96
CA PRO A 241 14.57 -2.98 -8.08
C PRO A 241 15.88 -3.39 -8.78
N LYS A 242 16.29 -2.65 -9.82
CA LYS A 242 17.49 -2.95 -10.60
C LYS A 242 18.78 -2.87 -9.79
N SER A 243 18.76 -2.12 -8.69
CA SER A 243 19.88 -2.00 -7.75
C SER A 243 20.12 -3.27 -6.94
N TRP A 244 19.15 -4.20 -6.90
CA TRP A 244 19.25 -5.45 -6.15
C TRP A 244 19.93 -6.53 -6.96
N ASP A 245 20.55 -7.47 -6.25
CA ASP A 245 21.02 -8.72 -6.85
C ASP A 245 19.87 -9.47 -7.51
N ALA A 246 20.19 -10.25 -8.54
CA ALA A 246 19.20 -11.05 -9.25
C ALA A 246 18.51 -12.03 -8.28
N PRO A 247 17.17 -12.20 -8.36
CA PRO A 247 16.45 -13.15 -7.54
C PRO A 247 17.00 -14.57 -7.65
N ILE A 248 17.07 -15.26 -6.52
CA ILE A 248 17.58 -16.63 -6.40
C ILE A 248 16.37 -17.56 -6.25
N SER A 249 16.24 -18.54 -7.15
CA SER A 249 15.17 -19.55 -7.10
C SER A 249 15.67 -20.84 -6.48
N ASN A 250 14.87 -21.43 -5.60
CA ASN A 250 15.09 -22.76 -5.03
C ASN A 250 13.83 -23.62 -5.21
N GLY A 251 13.49 -23.92 -6.47
CA GLY A 251 12.24 -24.57 -6.82
C GLY A 251 11.05 -23.60 -6.71
N SER A 252 10.13 -23.90 -5.80
CA SER A 252 8.87 -23.15 -5.61
C SER A 252 9.00 -21.84 -4.83
N GLU A 253 10.21 -21.45 -4.40
CA GLU A 253 10.47 -20.25 -3.62
C GLU A 253 11.59 -19.39 -4.26
N ILE A 254 11.36 -18.08 -4.29
CA ILE A 254 12.26 -17.08 -4.88
C ILE A 254 12.60 -16.05 -3.81
N SER A 255 13.88 -15.89 -3.49
CA SER A 255 14.38 -14.90 -2.53
C SER A 255 15.12 -13.77 -3.23
N PHE A 256 14.88 -12.53 -2.81
CA PHE A 256 15.49 -11.35 -3.43
C PHE A 256 15.52 -10.12 -2.51
N GLY A 257 16.43 -9.21 -2.84
CA GLY A 257 16.65 -7.97 -2.09
C GLY A 257 17.72 -8.07 -1.01
N PRO A 258 18.06 -6.92 -0.40
CA PRO A 258 19.14 -6.83 0.57
C PRO A 258 18.87 -7.72 1.78
N PHE A 259 19.93 -8.09 2.50
CA PHE A 259 19.79 -8.86 3.73
C PHE A 259 19.12 -8.04 4.83
N CYS A 260 18.25 -8.69 5.59
CA CYS A 260 17.65 -8.10 6.77
C CYS A 260 18.65 -8.07 7.94
N GLU A 261 19.25 -6.92 8.22
CA GLU A 261 20.22 -6.76 9.33
C GLU A 261 19.58 -6.73 10.73
N THR A 262 18.29 -6.39 10.83
CA THR A 262 17.58 -6.18 12.10
C THR A 262 16.65 -7.33 12.49
N CYS A 263 16.65 -8.42 11.72
CA CYS A 263 15.86 -9.60 12.02
C CYS A 263 16.40 -10.27 13.28
N ALA A 264 15.51 -10.65 14.21
CA ALA A 264 15.84 -11.17 15.54
C ALA A 264 16.67 -12.48 15.52
N GLU A 265 16.79 -13.10 14.35
CA GLU A 265 17.71 -14.19 14.07
C GLU A 265 18.68 -13.68 13.00
N GLY A 266 19.97 -13.60 13.31
CA GLY A 266 21.01 -13.12 12.37
C GLY A 266 21.26 -14.08 11.21
N THR A 267 20.22 -14.42 10.43
CA THR A 267 20.21 -15.53 9.48
C THR A 267 20.67 -15.16 8.08
N GLY A 268 20.88 -13.87 7.77
CA GLY A 268 21.24 -13.47 6.40
C GLY A 268 20.14 -13.85 5.40
N GLU A 269 18.88 -13.60 5.77
CA GLU A 269 17.73 -13.80 4.88
C GLU A 269 17.48 -12.57 4.00
N SER A 270 17.06 -12.82 2.76
CA SER A 270 16.67 -11.77 1.81
C SER A 270 15.43 -11.02 2.28
N LEU A 271 15.32 -9.74 1.93
CA LEU A 271 14.19 -8.89 2.34
C LEU A 271 12.82 -9.41 1.89
N MET A 272 12.75 -10.04 0.71
CA MET A 272 11.51 -10.55 0.14
C MET A 272 11.61 -11.98 -0.38
N HIS A 273 10.48 -12.67 -0.27
CA HIS A 273 10.26 -14.02 -0.75
C HIS A 273 8.98 -14.08 -1.57
N ILE A 274 9.02 -14.77 -2.70
CA ILE A 274 7.88 -15.06 -3.55
C ILE A 274 7.75 -16.57 -3.68
N SER A 275 6.53 -17.09 -3.49
CA SER A 275 6.21 -18.50 -3.69
C SER A 275 4.79 -18.69 -4.20
N GLU A 276 4.53 -19.82 -4.83
CA GLU A 276 3.16 -20.23 -5.12
C GLU A 276 2.56 -20.95 -3.91
N VAL A 277 1.28 -20.65 -3.63
CA VAL A 277 0.52 -21.32 -2.57
C VAL A 277 -0.80 -21.85 -3.12
N ASP A 278 -1.36 -22.83 -2.39
CA ASP A 278 -2.71 -23.30 -2.64
C ASP A 278 -3.73 -22.16 -2.49
N SER A 279 -4.55 -21.95 -3.52
CA SER A 279 -5.56 -20.90 -3.58
C SER A 279 -6.66 -21.09 -2.52
N ASP A 280 -7.08 -22.32 -2.24
CA ASP A 280 -8.09 -22.60 -1.21
C ASP A 280 -7.56 -22.26 0.20
N ASN A 281 -6.34 -22.69 0.53
CA ASN A 281 -5.66 -22.33 1.77
C ASN A 281 -5.46 -20.81 1.89
N ALA A 282 -5.07 -20.13 0.81
CA ALA A 282 -4.90 -18.68 0.80
C ALA A 282 -6.24 -17.95 1.05
N ILE A 283 -7.33 -18.41 0.42
CA ILE A 283 -8.69 -17.88 0.64
C ILE A 283 -9.13 -18.10 2.09
N ASN A 284 -8.91 -19.30 2.64
CA ASN A 284 -9.25 -19.60 4.03
C ASN A 284 -8.49 -18.70 5.01
N LYS A 285 -7.19 -18.52 4.81
CA LYS A 285 -6.37 -17.62 5.62
C LYS A 285 -6.86 -16.17 5.53
N LEU A 286 -7.18 -15.69 4.33
CA LEU A 286 -7.75 -14.35 4.14
C LEU A 286 -9.11 -14.20 4.81
N ALA A 287 -9.97 -15.22 4.75
CA ALA A 287 -11.26 -15.21 5.43
C ALA A 287 -11.09 -15.08 6.95
N ASP A 288 -10.11 -15.76 7.54
CA ASP A 288 -9.82 -15.62 8.97
C ASP A 288 -9.29 -14.23 9.33
N ILE A 289 -8.41 -13.64 8.50
CA ILE A 289 -7.91 -12.27 8.69
C ILE A 289 -9.06 -11.25 8.59
N ILE A 290 -9.91 -11.36 7.55
CA ILE A 290 -11.03 -10.44 7.31
C ILE A 290 -12.05 -10.51 8.45
N ASN A 291 -12.31 -11.70 8.97
CA ASN A 291 -13.25 -11.92 10.06
C ASN A 291 -12.64 -11.69 11.46
N ASN A 292 -11.44 -11.10 11.55
CA ASN A 292 -10.70 -10.85 12.79
C ASN A 292 -10.53 -12.10 13.67
N LYS A 293 -10.43 -13.28 13.06
CA LYS A 293 -10.13 -14.54 13.77
C LYS A 293 -8.64 -14.75 13.99
N HIS A 294 -7.80 -13.95 13.33
CA HIS A 294 -6.35 -14.00 13.45
C HIS A 294 -5.89 -12.85 14.36
N GLU A 295 -5.53 -13.17 15.62
CA GLU A 295 -5.29 -12.17 16.69
C GLU A 295 -4.19 -11.14 16.36
N TYR A 296 -3.25 -11.51 15.48
CA TYR A 296 -2.11 -10.68 15.12
C TYR A 296 -2.13 -10.22 13.66
N ALA A 297 -3.16 -10.52 12.87
CA ALA A 297 -3.16 -10.14 11.45
C ALA A 297 -4.31 -9.19 11.11
N LYS A 298 -4.02 -8.21 10.24
CA LYS A 298 -4.99 -7.20 9.83
C LYS A 298 -4.89 -6.97 8.32
N LEU A 299 -6.04 -6.99 7.64
CA LEU A 299 -6.12 -6.60 6.25
C LEU A 299 -5.80 -5.10 6.09
N VAL A 300 -4.84 -4.79 5.21
CA VAL A 300 -4.42 -3.42 4.89
C VAL A 300 -5.14 -2.91 3.64
N SER A 301 -5.21 -3.72 2.60
CA SER A 301 -5.88 -3.36 1.36
C SER A 301 -6.29 -4.58 0.54
N ASN A 302 -7.41 -4.47 -0.18
CA ASN A 302 -7.82 -5.41 -1.21
C ASN A 302 -8.30 -4.64 -2.45
N TYR A 303 -7.80 -4.99 -3.62
CA TYR A 303 -8.17 -4.33 -4.88
C TYR A 303 -7.80 -5.20 -6.07
N ARG A 304 -8.35 -4.87 -7.24
CA ARG A 304 -8.05 -5.56 -8.50
C ARG A 304 -7.12 -4.73 -9.37
N LYS A 305 -6.11 -5.35 -9.99
CA LYS A 305 -5.21 -4.71 -10.97
C LYS A 305 -4.73 -5.72 -12.01
N ASN A 306 -4.74 -5.33 -13.28
CA ASN A 306 -4.33 -6.19 -14.41
C ASN A 306 -5.02 -7.57 -14.39
N ASN A 307 -6.34 -7.59 -14.13
CA ASN A 307 -7.16 -8.80 -13.95
C ASN A 307 -6.87 -9.67 -12.71
N TYR A 308 -5.88 -9.32 -11.88
CA TYR A 308 -5.54 -10.03 -10.65
C TYR A 308 -6.16 -9.39 -9.41
N ASP A 309 -6.65 -10.23 -8.49
CA ASP A 309 -7.07 -9.77 -7.17
C ASP A 309 -5.87 -9.73 -6.24
N ILE A 310 -5.60 -8.57 -5.65
CA ILE A 310 -4.45 -8.32 -4.78
C ILE A 310 -4.95 -8.05 -3.37
N PHE A 311 -4.48 -8.84 -2.42
CA PHE A 311 -4.74 -8.69 -0.99
C PHE A 311 -3.43 -8.43 -0.26
N ILE A 312 -3.39 -7.39 0.55
CA ILE A 312 -2.24 -7.04 1.37
C ILE A 312 -2.69 -7.03 2.83
N TRP A 313 -1.96 -7.73 3.68
CA TRP A 313 -2.19 -7.75 5.12
C TRP A 313 -0.88 -7.58 5.88
N GLU A 314 -1.03 -7.17 7.12
CA GLU A 314 0.02 -7.09 8.11
C GLU A 314 -0.14 -8.22 9.12
N GLU A 315 0.96 -8.79 9.56
CA GLU A 315 1.02 -9.74 10.66
C GLU A 315 1.98 -9.18 11.73
N GLY A 316 1.46 -9.08 12.95
CA GLY A 316 2.13 -8.52 14.12
C GLY A 316 3.26 -9.43 14.61
N GLY A 317 4.31 -8.80 15.14
CA GLY A 317 5.53 -9.47 15.60
C GLY A 317 6.61 -8.42 15.87
N MET A 318 7.81 -8.84 16.31
CA MET A 318 8.89 -7.92 16.72
C MET A 318 9.35 -6.94 15.62
N CYS A 319 9.07 -7.23 14.34
CA CYS A 319 9.46 -6.35 13.25
C CYS A 319 8.36 -6.01 12.24
N GLY A 320 7.12 -6.47 12.46
CA GLY A 320 5.99 -6.28 11.53
C GLY A 320 6.22 -6.95 10.17
N TYR A 321 5.39 -7.93 9.82
CA TYR A 321 5.44 -8.56 8.50
C TYR A 321 4.37 -7.95 7.62
N ARG A 322 4.72 -7.55 6.38
CA ARG A 322 3.71 -7.37 5.33
C ARG A 322 3.78 -8.50 4.35
N GLN A 323 2.59 -8.91 3.93
CA GLN A 323 2.42 -10.00 3.00
C GLN A 323 1.39 -9.59 1.96
N ALA A 324 1.55 -10.10 0.74
CA ALA A 324 0.56 -9.97 -0.32
C ALA A 324 0.19 -11.35 -0.86
N TYR A 325 -1.06 -11.48 -1.28
CA TYR A 325 -1.50 -12.51 -2.20
C TYR A 325 -1.88 -11.83 -3.50
N VAL A 326 -1.35 -12.35 -4.60
CA VAL A 326 -1.77 -12.00 -5.96
C VAL A 326 -2.47 -13.22 -6.53
N PHE A 327 -3.78 -13.11 -6.73
CA PHE A 327 -4.60 -14.18 -7.28
C PHE A 327 -4.81 -13.96 -8.78
N ASN A 328 -4.60 -15.01 -9.55
CA ASN A 328 -5.43 -15.23 -10.72
C ASN A 328 -6.57 -16.20 -10.35
N ASN A 329 -7.43 -16.55 -11.31
CA ASN A 329 -8.62 -17.37 -11.04
C ASN A 329 -8.31 -18.77 -10.43
N TYR A 330 -7.05 -19.23 -10.41
CA TYR A 330 -6.65 -20.59 -10.03
C TYR A 330 -5.47 -20.68 -9.06
N ARG A 331 -4.60 -19.67 -9.10
CA ARG A 331 -3.27 -19.67 -8.49
C ARG A 331 -3.16 -18.46 -7.59
N ALA A 332 -2.49 -18.66 -6.47
CA ALA A 332 -2.17 -17.59 -5.55
C ALA A 332 -0.65 -17.51 -5.44
N ILE A 333 -0.10 -16.35 -5.78
CA ILE A 333 1.29 -16.03 -5.45
C ILE A 333 1.30 -15.36 -4.10
N HIS A 334 2.04 -15.96 -3.17
CA HIS A 334 2.36 -15.36 -1.89
C HIS A 334 3.64 -14.54 -2.03
N ILE A 335 3.57 -13.30 -1.58
CA ILE A 335 4.74 -12.43 -1.43
C ILE A 335 4.87 -12.14 0.05
N SER A 336 5.96 -12.55 0.66
CA SER A 336 6.25 -12.21 2.05
C SER A 336 7.42 -11.24 2.11
N GLY A 337 7.25 -10.22 2.93
CA GLY A 337 8.25 -9.23 3.21
C GLY A 337 8.60 -9.24 4.68
N ILE A 338 9.88 -9.41 4.97
CA ILE A 338 10.39 -9.46 6.32
C ILE A 338 10.64 -8.04 6.83
N CYS A 339 10.17 -7.73 8.04
CA CYS A 339 10.37 -6.42 8.68
C CYS A 339 9.83 -5.22 7.87
N LEU A 340 8.71 -5.39 7.17
CA LEU A 340 8.10 -4.32 6.36
C LEU A 340 6.94 -3.59 7.05
N GLY A 341 6.37 -4.16 8.12
CA GLY A 341 5.07 -3.80 8.69
C GLY A 341 4.94 -2.35 9.16
N ASP A 342 5.99 -1.79 9.76
CA ASP A 342 5.98 -0.42 10.29
C ASP A 342 6.71 0.60 9.40
N ASP A 343 7.21 0.17 8.23
CA ASP A 343 7.94 1.02 7.29
C ASP A 343 7.11 1.23 6.03
N PRO A 344 6.45 2.40 5.88
CA PRO A 344 5.61 2.73 4.72
C PRO A 344 6.31 2.62 3.37
N ILE A 345 7.63 2.79 3.31
CA ILE A 345 8.41 2.75 2.05
C ILE A 345 8.64 1.30 1.65
N LYS A 346 9.10 0.47 2.60
CA LYS A 346 9.22 -0.98 2.44
C LYS A 346 7.88 -1.62 2.06
N SER A 347 6.83 -1.16 2.74
CA SER A 347 5.45 -1.53 2.50
C SER A 347 4.94 -1.15 1.11
N ALA A 348 5.28 0.04 0.62
CA ALA A 348 4.95 0.49 -0.73
C ALA A 348 5.70 -0.33 -1.80
N LEU A 349 6.93 -0.75 -1.51
CA LEU A 349 7.71 -1.60 -2.41
C LEU A 349 7.07 -2.98 -2.60
N LEU A 350 6.65 -3.65 -1.51
CA LEU A 350 5.93 -4.93 -1.61
C LEU A 350 4.65 -4.78 -2.45
N LYS A 351 3.88 -3.71 -2.23
CA LYS A 351 2.72 -3.39 -3.06
C LYS A 351 3.09 -3.26 -4.54
N ARG A 352 4.13 -2.47 -4.85
CA ARG A 352 4.59 -2.24 -6.24
C ARG A 352 5.02 -3.54 -6.92
N ILE A 353 5.73 -4.41 -6.20
CA ILE A 353 6.14 -5.71 -6.74
C ILE A 353 4.92 -6.59 -6.99
N ALA A 354 3.99 -6.68 -6.03
CA ALA A 354 2.74 -7.42 -6.18
C ALA A 354 1.95 -6.98 -7.43
N GLU A 355 1.89 -5.68 -7.70
CA GLU A 355 1.21 -5.14 -8.88
C GLU A 355 1.91 -5.44 -10.23
N THR A 356 3.17 -5.90 -10.18
CA THR A 356 3.96 -6.28 -11.38
C THR A 356 3.99 -7.78 -11.62
N VAL A 357 3.42 -8.57 -10.71
CA VAL A 357 3.28 -10.01 -10.89
C VAL A 357 2.34 -10.25 -12.08
N GLU A 358 2.83 -11.01 -13.03
CA GLU A 358 2.06 -11.50 -14.17
C GLU A 358 2.25 -13.02 -14.25
N PHE A 359 1.14 -13.72 -14.43
CA PHE A 359 1.16 -15.14 -14.74
C PHE A 359 1.42 -15.27 -16.25
N GLU A 360 2.47 -15.99 -16.64
CA GLU A 360 2.71 -16.24 -18.06
C GLU A 360 1.74 -17.31 -18.57
N SER A 361 1.22 -17.14 -19.80
CA SER A 361 0.33 -18.12 -20.42
C SER A 361 1.07 -19.44 -20.52
N ILE A 362 0.47 -20.51 -19.99
CA ILE A 362 1.01 -21.86 -20.15
C ILE A 362 0.54 -22.37 -21.53
N THR A 363 0.97 -21.70 -22.59
CA THR A 363 0.76 -22.19 -23.95
C THR A 363 1.82 -23.24 -24.24
N SER A 364 1.41 -24.51 -24.31
CA SER A 364 2.07 -25.64 -25.01
C SER A 364 2.80 -26.71 -24.14
N PRO A 365 2.74 -28.00 -24.54
CA PRO A 365 2.92 -29.19 -23.71
C PRO A 365 4.36 -29.66 -23.50
N GLN A 366 5.37 -28.79 -23.52
CA GLN A 366 6.77 -29.28 -23.44
C GLN A 366 7.23 -29.77 -22.05
N ASN A 367 6.33 -29.78 -21.05
CA ASN A 367 6.56 -30.32 -19.71
C ASN A 367 5.27 -31.00 -19.22
N GLU A 368 5.01 -32.21 -19.70
CA GLU A 368 3.83 -33.02 -19.36
C GLU A 368 3.91 -33.55 -17.92
N VAL A 369 2.76 -33.61 -17.23
CA VAL A 369 2.59 -34.38 -16.00
C VAL A 369 2.01 -35.73 -16.39
N HIS A 370 2.81 -36.79 -16.24
CA HIS A 370 2.37 -38.17 -16.47
C HIS A 370 1.42 -38.61 -15.35
N TYR A 371 0.15 -38.89 -15.67
CA TYR A 371 -0.79 -39.51 -14.75
C TYR A 371 -0.99 -40.98 -15.10
N GLN A 372 -0.91 -41.85 -14.09
CA GLN A 372 -1.12 -43.28 -14.24
C GLN A 372 -2.11 -43.77 -13.18
N ASN A 373 -3.13 -44.50 -13.62
CA ASN A 373 -4.09 -45.17 -12.76
C ASN A 373 -3.82 -46.68 -12.78
N GLU A 374 -3.12 -47.16 -11.75
CA GLU A 374 -2.74 -48.58 -11.63
C GLU A 374 -3.93 -49.51 -11.41
N GLU A 375 -5.03 -49.03 -10.81
CA GLU A 375 -6.21 -49.86 -10.55
C GLU A 375 -6.92 -50.24 -11.86
N ARG A 376 -6.94 -49.32 -12.83
CA ARG A 376 -7.68 -49.43 -14.08
C ARG A 376 -6.79 -49.53 -15.32
N ASN A 377 -5.47 -49.65 -15.15
CA ASN A 377 -4.47 -49.79 -16.21
C ASN A 377 -4.63 -48.76 -17.34
N PHE A 378 -4.68 -47.47 -16.99
CA PHE A 378 -4.59 -46.43 -18.00
C PHE A 378 -3.64 -45.32 -17.58
N SER A 379 -3.12 -44.62 -18.59
CA SER A 379 -2.29 -43.43 -18.43
C SER A 379 -2.73 -42.32 -19.37
N LEU A 380 -2.37 -41.09 -19.03
CA LEU A 380 -2.57 -39.90 -19.86
C LEU A 380 -1.57 -38.81 -19.50
N GLU A 381 -1.41 -37.87 -20.43
CA GLU A 381 -0.57 -36.69 -20.29
C GLU A 381 -1.42 -35.48 -19.91
N LEU A 382 -0.98 -34.77 -18.87
CA LEU A 382 -1.60 -33.54 -18.40
C LEU A 382 -0.68 -32.34 -18.70
N PRO A 383 -1.24 -31.18 -19.07
CA PRO A 383 -0.43 -30.00 -19.35
C PRO A 383 0.31 -29.52 -18.09
N ARG A 384 1.44 -28.84 -18.28
CA ARG A 384 2.19 -28.20 -17.19
C ARG A 384 1.28 -27.27 -16.38
N GLY A 385 1.45 -27.22 -15.06
CA GLY A 385 0.59 -26.42 -14.18
C GLY A 385 -0.74 -27.07 -13.83
N THR A 386 -0.99 -28.31 -14.31
CA THR A 386 -2.10 -29.12 -13.81
C THR A 386 -1.91 -29.45 -12.33
N ARG A 387 -2.98 -29.32 -11.55
CA ARG A 387 -2.97 -29.64 -10.12
C ARG A 387 -4.02 -30.69 -9.78
N GLU A 388 -3.57 -31.78 -9.17
CA GLU A 388 -4.46 -32.77 -8.58
C GLU A 388 -5.11 -32.22 -7.31
N VAL A 389 -6.43 -32.33 -7.24
CA VAL A 389 -7.26 -31.91 -6.12
C VAL A 389 -8.05 -33.14 -5.67
N ASN A 390 -7.67 -33.70 -4.52
CA ASN A 390 -8.32 -34.91 -3.98
C ASN A 390 -9.69 -34.56 -3.39
N TRP A 391 -10.73 -34.70 -4.21
CA TRP A 391 -12.12 -34.77 -3.78
C TRP A 391 -12.57 -36.24 -3.88
N GLU A 392 -13.84 -36.57 -3.59
CA GLU A 392 -14.37 -37.95 -3.71
C GLU A 392 -14.17 -38.59 -5.11
N THR A 393 -13.73 -37.81 -6.10
CA THR A 393 -13.25 -38.20 -7.45
C THR A 393 -11.90 -37.55 -7.75
N THR A 394 -11.06 -38.17 -8.60
CA THR A 394 -9.80 -37.57 -9.06
C THR A 394 -10.08 -36.35 -9.94
N ARG A 395 -9.87 -35.14 -9.41
CA ARG A 395 -10.04 -33.86 -10.12
C ARG A 395 -8.68 -33.24 -10.41
N PHE A 396 -8.50 -32.78 -11.64
CA PHE A 396 -7.35 -32.03 -12.10
C PHE A 396 -7.79 -30.64 -12.52
N ASN A 397 -7.31 -29.60 -11.84
CA ASN A 397 -7.48 -28.24 -12.33
C ASN A 397 -6.49 -28.00 -13.47
N LEU A 398 -6.99 -27.55 -14.61
CA LEU A 398 -6.24 -27.36 -15.85
C LEU A 398 -5.93 -25.87 -16.05
N PRO A 399 -4.84 -25.52 -16.75
CA PRO A 399 -4.47 -24.13 -17.02
C PRO A 399 -5.50 -23.44 -17.94
N VAL A 400 -5.75 -22.16 -17.68
CA VAL A 400 -6.68 -21.30 -18.44
C VAL A 400 -5.89 -20.31 -19.31
N GLU A 401 -6.44 -19.96 -20.46
CA GLU A 401 -5.78 -19.02 -21.39
C GLU A 401 -5.72 -17.61 -20.79
N ASN A 402 -4.70 -16.85 -21.21
CA ASN A 402 -4.57 -15.46 -20.79
C ASN A 402 -5.77 -14.63 -21.28
N ASP A 403 -6.24 -13.70 -20.44
CA ASP A 403 -7.42 -12.85 -20.68
C ASP A 403 -8.77 -13.58 -20.75
N SER A 404 -8.80 -14.88 -20.44
CA SER A 404 -10.03 -15.65 -20.24
C SER A 404 -10.73 -15.29 -18.93
N ASN A 405 -12.05 -15.21 -18.94
CA ASN A 405 -12.86 -14.99 -17.74
C ASN A 405 -13.34 -16.29 -17.08
N LEU A 406 -12.75 -17.44 -17.44
CA LEU A 406 -13.06 -18.72 -16.80
C LEU A 406 -12.65 -18.69 -15.33
N ASN A 407 -13.63 -18.93 -14.46
CA ASN A 407 -13.44 -19.11 -13.03
C ASN A 407 -12.91 -20.51 -12.71
N GLU A 408 -13.43 -21.55 -13.37
CA GLU A 408 -12.83 -22.89 -13.32
C GLU A 408 -12.63 -23.55 -14.70
N LYS A 409 -11.50 -24.26 -14.89
CA LYS A 409 -11.27 -25.23 -15.98
C LYS A 409 -10.66 -26.48 -15.38
N PHE A 410 -11.30 -27.63 -15.56
CA PHE A 410 -10.86 -28.85 -14.91
C PHE A 410 -11.27 -30.12 -15.65
N LEU A 411 -10.55 -31.20 -15.34
CA LEU A 411 -10.84 -32.58 -15.70
C LEU A 411 -11.23 -33.34 -14.44
N ILE A 412 -12.33 -34.09 -14.48
CA ILE A 412 -12.65 -35.13 -13.51
C ILE A 412 -12.47 -36.49 -14.18
N ILE A 413 -11.69 -37.36 -13.54
CA ILE A 413 -11.58 -38.76 -13.91
C ILE A 413 -12.38 -39.59 -12.92
N ALA A 414 -13.34 -40.35 -13.44
CA ALA A 414 -14.19 -41.20 -12.62
C ALA A 414 -14.14 -42.64 -13.13
N THR A 415 -14.11 -43.60 -12.21
CA THR A 415 -14.08 -45.04 -12.51
C THR A 415 -15.22 -45.73 -11.77
N GLY A 416 -15.76 -46.80 -12.34
CA GLY A 416 -16.93 -47.47 -11.78
C GLY A 416 -17.08 -48.91 -12.23
N ALA A 417 -17.88 -49.67 -11.48
CA ALA A 417 -18.12 -51.10 -11.69
C ALA A 417 -19.20 -51.41 -12.75
N ASN A 418 -19.96 -50.40 -13.18
CA ASN A 418 -20.86 -50.42 -14.35
C ASN A 418 -21.37 -49.01 -14.67
N GLU A 419 -21.97 -48.85 -15.85
CA GLU A 419 -22.46 -47.58 -16.42
C GLU A 419 -23.60 -46.91 -15.64
N THR A 420 -24.35 -47.68 -14.84
CA THR A 420 -25.53 -47.21 -14.11
C THR A 420 -25.22 -46.82 -12.67
N SER A 421 -24.04 -47.19 -12.17
CA SER A 421 -23.54 -46.64 -10.92
C SER A 421 -23.30 -45.14 -11.13
N GLY A 422 -23.92 -44.30 -10.30
CA GLY A 422 -23.73 -42.83 -10.32
C GLY A 422 -22.27 -42.40 -10.15
N ASN A 423 -21.37 -43.34 -9.89
CA ASN A 423 -19.93 -43.15 -9.73
C ASN A 423 -19.19 -42.98 -11.07
N CYS A 424 -19.69 -43.54 -12.18
CA CYS A 424 -18.96 -43.50 -13.46
C CYS A 424 -19.33 -42.33 -14.37
N ARG A 425 -20.49 -41.74 -14.12
CA ARG A 425 -21.03 -40.59 -14.82
C ARG A 425 -21.27 -39.52 -13.77
N PRO A 426 -20.25 -38.70 -13.42
CA PRO A 426 -20.48 -37.60 -12.49
C PRO A 426 -21.66 -36.73 -12.98
N PRO A 427 -22.29 -35.90 -12.15
CA PRO A 427 -23.40 -35.07 -12.61
C PRO A 427 -22.95 -34.18 -13.79
N MET A 428 -23.64 -34.29 -14.93
CA MET A 428 -23.59 -33.32 -16.01
C MET A 428 -24.98 -32.71 -16.12
N PHE A 429 -25.04 -31.40 -15.99
CA PHE A 429 -26.31 -30.69 -16.09
C PHE A 429 -26.69 -30.57 -17.58
N ARG A 430 -27.90 -31.04 -17.92
CA ARG A 430 -28.51 -31.00 -19.27
C ARG A 430 -27.58 -31.43 -20.41
N ILE A 431 -27.50 -32.75 -20.63
CA ILE A 431 -26.86 -33.31 -21.82
C ILE A 431 -27.62 -32.83 -23.06
N ALA A 432 -26.92 -32.14 -23.96
CA ALA A 432 -27.48 -31.55 -25.17
C ALA A 432 -27.22 -32.43 -26.41
N GLU A 433 -26.00 -32.98 -26.53
CA GLU A 433 -25.61 -33.82 -27.66
C GLU A 433 -24.87 -35.08 -27.19
N THR A 434 -24.97 -36.14 -27.98
CA THR A 434 -24.29 -37.41 -27.72
C THR A 434 -23.87 -38.02 -29.05
N GLU A 435 -22.59 -38.41 -29.15
CA GLU A 435 -22.02 -39.04 -30.33
C GLU A 435 -21.06 -40.17 -29.95
N ASN A 436 -20.87 -41.13 -30.86
CA ASN A 436 -19.85 -42.17 -30.72
C ASN A 436 -18.58 -41.72 -31.44
N VAL A 437 -17.46 -41.69 -30.74
CA VAL A 437 -16.15 -41.31 -31.29
C VAL A 437 -15.13 -42.42 -31.07
N ASN A 438 -14.17 -42.55 -31.98
CA ASN A 438 -13.02 -43.43 -31.81
C ASN A 438 -11.76 -42.57 -31.73
N ILE A 439 -11.08 -42.63 -30.59
CA ILE A 439 -9.84 -41.88 -30.35
C ILE A 439 -8.78 -42.92 -29.99
N ASN A 440 -7.69 -42.98 -30.77
CA ASN A 440 -6.61 -43.96 -30.61
C ASN A 440 -7.06 -45.42 -30.52
N GLY A 441 -8.10 -45.81 -31.28
CA GLY A 441 -8.61 -47.17 -31.29
C GLY A 441 -9.55 -47.50 -30.13
N ILE A 442 -9.80 -46.57 -29.21
CA ILE A 442 -10.73 -46.72 -28.09
C ILE A 442 -12.06 -46.07 -28.49
N ASN A 443 -13.16 -46.80 -28.33
CA ASN A 443 -14.50 -46.28 -28.59
C ASN A 443 -15.02 -45.57 -27.34
N TYR A 444 -15.43 -44.31 -27.51
CA TYR A 444 -16.05 -43.50 -26.48
C TYR A 444 -17.46 -43.08 -26.88
N VAL A 445 -18.34 -42.97 -25.89
CA VAL A 445 -19.53 -42.14 -25.99
C VAL A 445 -19.12 -40.74 -25.53
N LYS A 446 -19.15 -39.77 -26.44
CA LYS A 446 -18.89 -38.36 -26.16
C LYS A 446 -20.22 -37.66 -25.91
N GLU A 447 -20.35 -37.01 -24.76
CA GLU A 447 -21.52 -36.26 -24.34
C GLU A 447 -21.12 -34.79 -24.15
N SER A 448 -21.89 -33.86 -24.70
CA SER A 448 -21.71 -32.43 -24.45
C SER A 448 -22.93 -31.86 -23.74
N GLY A 449 -22.72 -30.91 -22.83
CA GLY A 449 -23.78 -30.28 -22.08
C GLY A 449 -23.39 -28.89 -21.61
N SER A 450 -24.40 -28.08 -21.31
CA SER A 450 -24.19 -26.79 -20.68
C SER A 450 -25.30 -26.50 -19.68
N ASP A 451 -24.95 -25.77 -18.64
CA ASP A 451 -25.90 -25.30 -17.64
C ASP A 451 -25.57 -23.88 -17.20
N GLY A 452 -26.61 -23.11 -16.93
CA GLY A 452 -26.49 -21.68 -16.67
C GLY A 452 -27.46 -21.25 -15.59
N GLY A 453 -26.94 -20.55 -14.58
CA GLY A 453 -27.69 -19.95 -13.49
C GLY A 453 -27.40 -18.45 -13.39
N MET A 454 -27.99 -17.76 -12.40
CA MET A 454 -27.64 -16.35 -12.15
C MET A 454 -26.13 -16.22 -11.98
N SER A 455 -25.50 -15.44 -12.85
CA SER A 455 -24.06 -15.15 -12.83
C SER A 455 -23.12 -16.34 -13.11
N GLN A 456 -23.61 -17.52 -13.53
CA GLN A 456 -22.78 -18.71 -13.77
C GLN A 456 -23.08 -19.35 -15.13
N LEU A 457 -22.03 -19.80 -15.81
CA LEU A 457 -22.12 -20.61 -17.03
C LEU A 457 -21.15 -21.78 -16.93
N TRP A 458 -21.68 -22.99 -17.09
CA TRP A 458 -20.98 -24.26 -17.12
C TRP A 458 -21.10 -24.88 -18.51
N GLU A 459 -19.98 -25.30 -19.07
CA GLU A 459 -19.93 -26.09 -20.29
C GLU A 459 -19.06 -27.32 -20.05
N SER A 460 -19.58 -28.50 -20.34
CA SER A 460 -18.87 -29.75 -20.08
C SER A 460 -18.88 -30.67 -21.29
N ILE A 461 -17.77 -31.37 -21.49
CA ILE A 461 -17.63 -32.47 -22.44
C ILE A 461 -17.17 -33.70 -21.66
N ARG A 462 -17.85 -34.82 -21.85
CA ARG A 462 -17.51 -36.09 -21.24
C ARG A 462 -17.22 -37.15 -22.28
N TYR A 463 -16.17 -37.91 -22.05
CA TYR A 463 -15.86 -39.13 -22.78
C TYR A 463 -16.03 -40.32 -21.85
N VAL A 464 -16.88 -41.29 -22.23
CA VAL A 464 -17.11 -42.52 -21.44
C VAL A 464 -16.75 -43.74 -22.28
N THR A 465 -15.97 -44.67 -21.71
CA THR A 465 -15.66 -45.98 -22.31
C THR A 465 -16.05 -47.12 -21.36
N GLY A 466 -16.47 -48.28 -21.90
CA GLY A 466 -16.87 -49.47 -21.10
C GLY A 466 -18.13 -50.29 -21.51
N TYR A 467 -18.66 -50.17 -22.74
CA TYR A 467 -19.91 -50.84 -23.19
C TYR A 467 -19.75 -52.37 -23.47
N PRO A 468 -20.83 -53.18 -23.45
CA PRO A 468 -21.05 -54.43 -22.71
C PRO A 468 -20.49 -55.69 -23.41
N ASN A 469 -19.67 -55.54 -24.45
CA ASN A 469 -19.16 -56.69 -25.22
C ASN A 469 -17.93 -57.36 -24.59
N TYR A 470 -17.49 -56.88 -23.42
CA TYR A 470 -16.48 -57.55 -22.60
C TYR A 470 -17.07 -57.83 -21.23
N SER A 471 -17.17 -59.11 -20.89
CA SER A 471 -17.62 -59.62 -19.60
C SER A 471 -16.77 -59.06 -18.45
N GLY A 472 -17.31 -58.10 -17.68
CA GLY A 472 -16.68 -57.55 -16.48
C GLY A 472 -16.58 -56.02 -16.50
N SER A 473 -17.74 -55.35 -16.49
CA SER A 473 -18.05 -53.98 -16.91
C SER A 473 -17.41 -52.84 -16.09
N VAL A 474 -16.09 -52.66 -16.17
CA VAL A 474 -15.45 -51.44 -15.66
C VAL A 474 -15.67 -50.30 -16.66
N CYS A 475 -16.08 -49.14 -16.17
CA CYS A 475 -16.16 -47.92 -16.97
C CYS A 475 -15.16 -46.88 -16.46
N VAL A 476 -14.69 -46.07 -17.40
CA VAL A 476 -13.86 -44.89 -17.13
C VAL A 476 -14.50 -43.71 -17.85
N SER A 477 -14.63 -42.58 -17.16
CA SER A 477 -15.03 -41.32 -17.77
C SER A 477 -14.04 -40.19 -17.50
N PHE A 478 -13.90 -39.35 -18.50
CA PHE A 478 -13.12 -38.11 -18.49
C PHE A 478 -14.10 -36.97 -18.73
N THR A 479 -14.38 -36.18 -17.69
CA THR A 479 -15.30 -35.04 -17.76
C THR A 479 -14.52 -33.75 -17.69
N PHE A 480 -14.43 -33.05 -18.81
CA PHE A 480 -13.84 -31.73 -18.91
C PHE A 480 -14.91 -30.66 -18.72
N THR A 481 -14.60 -29.60 -17.97
CA THR A 481 -15.55 -28.54 -17.67
C THR A 481 -14.89 -27.17 -17.76
N LEU A 482 -15.58 -26.25 -18.41
CA LEU A 482 -15.36 -24.81 -18.40
C LEU A 482 -16.45 -24.17 -17.54
N HIS A 483 -16.06 -23.37 -16.55
CA HIS A 483 -16.96 -22.66 -15.65
C HIS A 483 -16.56 -21.19 -15.60
N SER A 484 -17.50 -20.30 -15.93
CA SER A 484 -17.30 -18.85 -15.78
C SER A 484 -18.30 -18.26 -14.79
N THR A 485 -17.86 -17.24 -14.05
CA THR A 485 -18.71 -16.48 -13.12
C THR A 485 -18.65 -15.00 -13.43
N ASN A 486 -19.79 -14.30 -13.46
CA ASN A 486 -19.84 -12.84 -13.54
C ASN A 486 -20.51 -12.27 -12.29
N ARG A 487 -19.69 -11.83 -11.34
CA ARG A 487 -20.15 -11.35 -10.02
C ARG A 487 -20.87 -10.00 -10.07
N ASP A 488 -20.82 -9.28 -11.20
CA ASP A 488 -21.36 -7.92 -11.34
C ASP A 488 -22.74 -7.85 -12.03
N VAL A 489 -23.23 -8.97 -12.59
CA VAL A 489 -24.50 -9.03 -13.35
C VAL A 489 -25.31 -10.27 -12.96
N LEU A 490 -26.59 -10.08 -12.61
CA LEU A 490 -27.51 -11.15 -12.19
C LEU A 490 -27.92 -12.10 -13.34
N GLU A 491 -27.77 -11.68 -14.60
CA GLU A 491 -28.00 -12.53 -15.76
C GLU A 491 -26.71 -13.29 -16.14
N PRO A 492 -26.78 -14.59 -16.53
CA PRO A 492 -25.62 -15.33 -16.98
C PRO A 492 -24.97 -14.59 -18.16
N PRO A 493 -23.69 -14.22 -18.07
CA PRO A 493 -23.02 -13.47 -19.13
C PRO A 493 -22.93 -14.32 -20.42
N PRO A 494 -22.84 -13.71 -21.61
CA PRO A 494 -22.24 -14.42 -22.74
C PRO A 494 -20.83 -14.88 -22.33
N ALA A 495 -20.40 -16.08 -22.75
CA ALA A 495 -19.04 -16.53 -22.56
C ALA A 495 -18.07 -15.45 -23.10
N LEU A 496 -17.29 -14.82 -22.22
CA LEU A 496 -16.25 -13.85 -22.63
C LEU A 496 -14.91 -14.56 -22.88
N TYR A 497 -14.91 -15.91 -22.92
CA TYR A 497 -13.76 -16.73 -23.29
C TYR A 497 -13.96 -17.32 -24.69
N ASN A 498 -12.84 -17.55 -25.38
CA ASN A 498 -12.85 -18.30 -26.63
C ASN A 498 -12.95 -19.79 -26.30
N LYS A 499 -14.16 -20.35 -26.42
CA LYS A 499 -14.43 -21.76 -26.13
C LYS A 499 -13.55 -22.72 -26.93
N GLU A 500 -13.28 -22.40 -28.20
CA GLU A 500 -12.50 -23.27 -29.09
C GLU A 500 -11.03 -23.35 -28.64
N GLU A 501 -10.43 -22.21 -28.28
CA GLU A 501 -9.07 -22.16 -27.72
C GLU A 501 -9.00 -22.87 -26.36
N GLU A 502 -9.95 -22.59 -25.46
CA GLU A 502 -9.95 -23.16 -24.11
C GLU A 502 -10.17 -24.67 -24.08
N SER A 503 -10.98 -25.18 -25.02
CA SER A 503 -11.29 -26.62 -25.12
C SER A 503 -10.24 -27.42 -25.87
N LYS A 504 -9.31 -26.77 -26.58
CA LYS A 504 -8.28 -27.46 -27.38
C LYS A 504 -7.45 -28.43 -26.54
N VAL A 505 -7.13 -28.05 -25.30
CA VAL A 505 -6.37 -28.90 -24.37
C VAL A 505 -7.11 -30.19 -24.00
N PHE A 506 -8.45 -30.22 -24.09
CA PHE A 506 -9.23 -31.42 -23.78
C PHE A 506 -9.00 -32.51 -24.83
N ASP A 507 -8.95 -32.11 -26.11
CA ASP A 507 -8.69 -33.03 -27.21
C ASP A 507 -7.24 -33.56 -27.13
N GLU A 508 -6.27 -32.70 -26.84
CA GLU A 508 -4.87 -33.08 -26.62
C GLU A 508 -4.72 -34.11 -25.48
N ILE A 509 -5.41 -33.90 -24.35
CA ILE A 509 -5.43 -34.85 -23.23
C ILE A 509 -6.06 -36.18 -23.68
N MET A 510 -7.19 -36.15 -24.38
CA MET A 510 -7.85 -37.38 -24.84
C MET A 510 -7.02 -38.18 -25.86
N GLU A 511 -6.27 -37.49 -26.73
CA GLU A 511 -5.31 -38.10 -27.65
C GLU A 511 -4.09 -38.71 -26.94
N SER A 512 -3.86 -38.39 -25.67
CA SER A 512 -2.77 -38.98 -24.89
C SER A 512 -3.19 -40.26 -24.14
N VAL A 513 -4.50 -40.51 -23.99
CA VAL A 513 -5.02 -41.62 -23.18
C VAL A 513 -4.62 -42.97 -23.78
N LYS A 514 -4.05 -43.84 -22.94
CA LYS A 514 -3.68 -45.21 -23.27
C LYS A 514 -4.21 -46.16 -22.20
N PHE A 515 -4.80 -47.28 -22.63
CA PHE A 515 -5.13 -48.41 -21.77
C PHE A 515 -4.12 -49.52 -22.05
N ASP A 516 -3.55 -50.09 -20.97
CA ASP A 516 -2.53 -51.15 -21.04
C ASP A 516 -3.12 -52.57 -20.99
#